data_AF-A0A093ZUK3-F1
#
_entry.id   AF-A0A093ZUK3-F1
#
_cell.length_a   1.000
_cell.length_b   1.000
_cell.length_c   1.000
_cell.angle_alpha   90.00
_cell.angle_beta   90.00
_cell.angle_gamma   90.00
#
_symmetry.space_group_name_H-M   'P 1'
#
loop_
_entity.id
_entity.type
_entity.pdbx_description
1 polymer ?
#
loop_
_entity_poly.entity_id
_entity_poly.type
_entity_poly.pdbx_seq_one_letter_code
_entity_poly.pdbx_strand_id
1 'polypeptide(L)'
;MELLKQLEDNTLKSFSWELGTCIPPQVLGPWGYLPVKQTSLEALTLITGSKCYYEDDDLLDLSQFRALRRISWIGLHSESHFMDLQYALKTNSKHLTHLRLEYVNQPDVSCYGDNHDTDYDDANSGDQGIYYCNYFAREALGLKRSAISLDDVMFPSLSSLSLGCVPLKNAEKALVHALNISGLRHLSLRQCPSMDNFLAEIAASGQILSLLSLEYTCGVSEYDMCAALEGIFRIAPSLTDLFLLLPGPTSTLEFWRALAHSRLPITRFIYHQRWVSFDENSSPYAKEEDLSNLSLVPKDMDELEKAGEQHPFAQINLECLGLGADPPHIMRIIGSPSTTKSLKLLHIRKSGSDMIGSMLSRSQISGYPDLMSDSEEMEIDDDRDSALRDMLRARERLSLRPASLDSASSIRDGESKDDSEAMVELRKLPRNVIEFSHWAFGADGIPSLQVLAYGDFSFEGRFKSENIILCRQAWTIPKEDTTLPFRPIRDGDINMMELVRENMDFLGACPVDTIVLKS
;
A
#
# COMPACT_ATOMS: atom_id res chain seq x y z
N MET A 1 6.18 -11.29 -30.95
CA MET A 1 5.31 -11.08 -32.13
C MET A 1 4.61 -12.34 -32.61
N GLU A 2 5.30 -13.48 -32.76
CA GLU A 2 4.66 -14.69 -33.30
C GLU A 2 3.50 -15.23 -32.45
N LEU A 3 3.58 -15.05 -31.12
CA LEU A 3 2.49 -15.35 -30.21
C LEU A 3 1.23 -14.51 -30.49
N LEU A 4 1.39 -13.20 -30.69
CA LEU A 4 0.26 -12.30 -30.92
C LEU A 4 -0.44 -12.63 -32.24
N LYS A 5 0.31 -12.96 -33.30
CA LYS A 5 -0.24 -13.30 -34.62
C LYS A 5 -1.11 -14.57 -34.65
N GLN A 6 -1.08 -15.40 -33.61
CA GLN A 6 -1.94 -16.57 -33.49
C GLN A 6 -3.35 -16.24 -32.98
N LEU A 7 -3.54 -15.02 -32.46
CA LEU A 7 -4.84 -14.55 -31.98
C LEU A 7 -5.71 -14.13 -33.16
N GLU A 8 -6.97 -14.53 -33.14
CA GLU A 8 -7.98 -14.01 -34.05
C GLU A 8 -8.21 -12.51 -33.79
N ASP A 9 -8.64 -11.79 -34.83
CA ASP A 9 -8.93 -10.36 -34.72
C ASP A 9 -10.04 -10.13 -33.68
N ASN A 10 -9.83 -9.16 -32.77
CA ASN A 10 -10.77 -8.74 -31.73
C ASN A 10 -11.21 -9.82 -30.71
N THR A 11 -10.40 -10.86 -30.50
CA THR A 11 -10.64 -11.84 -29.43
C THR A 11 -9.96 -11.48 -28.11
N LEU A 12 -8.95 -10.62 -28.12
CA LEU A 12 -8.23 -10.22 -26.91
C LEU A 12 -9.05 -9.22 -26.09
N LYS A 13 -9.36 -9.57 -24.83
CA LYS A 13 -10.13 -8.71 -23.91
C LYS A 13 -9.27 -7.80 -23.05
N SER A 14 -8.09 -8.27 -22.66
CA SER A 14 -7.18 -7.54 -21.79
C SER A 14 -5.75 -7.69 -22.26
N PHE A 15 -5.00 -6.59 -22.20
CA PHE A 15 -3.56 -6.59 -22.46
C PHE A 15 -2.82 -5.94 -21.29
N SER A 16 -1.71 -6.55 -20.90
CA SER A 16 -0.83 -6.04 -19.86
C SER A 16 0.62 -6.02 -20.35
N TRP A 17 1.30 -4.89 -20.09
CA TRP A 17 2.73 -4.72 -20.23
C TRP A 17 3.29 -4.21 -18.90
N GLU A 18 3.71 -5.13 -18.03
CA GLU A 18 4.16 -4.83 -16.67
C GLU A 18 5.67 -4.99 -16.49
N LEU A 19 6.43 -4.62 -17.53
CA LEU A 19 7.88 -4.85 -17.57
C LEU A 19 8.71 -3.64 -17.12
N GLY A 20 8.11 -2.45 -16.96
CA GLY A 20 8.87 -1.23 -16.66
C GLY A 20 9.83 -0.82 -17.77
N THR A 21 9.57 -1.26 -19.00
CA THR A 21 10.36 -0.98 -20.20
C THR A 21 9.49 -0.31 -21.26
N CYS A 22 10.13 0.20 -22.31
CA CYS A 22 9.41 0.83 -23.41
C CYS A 22 8.64 -0.22 -24.20
N ILE A 23 7.41 0.12 -24.57
CA ILE A 23 6.52 -0.77 -25.30
C ILE A 23 6.92 -0.73 -26.79
N PRO A 24 7.25 -1.87 -27.40
CA PRO A 24 7.66 -1.87 -28.81
C PRO A 24 6.55 -1.29 -29.72
N PRO A 25 6.89 -0.42 -30.69
CA PRO A 25 5.91 0.14 -31.64
C PRO A 25 5.16 -0.93 -32.44
N GLN A 26 5.77 -2.09 -32.66
CA GLN A 26 5.13 -3.23 -33.34
C GLN A 26 3.97 -3.83 -32.52
N VAL A 27 3.88 -3.50 -31.23
CA VAL A 27 2.79 -3.94 -30.34
C VAL A 27 1.72 -2.86 -30.26
N LEU A 28 2.09 -1.62 -29.91
CA LEU A 28 1.15 -0.56 -29.53
C LEU A 28 1.34 0.75 -30.29
N GLY A 29 2.19 0.82 -31.31
CA GLY A 29 2.26 2.00 -32.19
C GLY A 29 1.12 2.02 -33.24
N PRO A 30 1.02 3.07 -34.07
CA PRO A 30 -0.07 3.25 -35.05
C PRO A 30 -0.32 2.05 -35.97
N TRP A 31 0.76 1.36 -36.37
CA TRP A 31 0.72 0.15 -37.19
C TRP A 31 1.00 -1.13 -36.39
N GLY A 32 1.00 -1.02 -35.07
CA GLY A 32 1.24 -2.10 -34.14
C GLY A 32 0.10 -3.12 -34.15
N TYR A 33 0.40 -4.32 -33.64
CA TYR A 33 -0.56 -5.43 -33.64
C TYR A 33 -1.87 -5.07 -32.92
N LEU A 34 -1.80 -4.46 -31.73
CA LEU A 34 -3.00 -4.23 -30.92
C LEU A 34 -3.92 -3.17 -31.52
N PRO A 35 -3.45 -1.96 -31.92
CA PRO A 35 -4.32 -0.95 -32.53
C PRO A 35 -4.94 -1.40 -33.86
N VAL A 36 -4.26 -2.28 -34.61
CA VAL A 36 -4.76 -2.78 -35.90
C VAL A 36 -5.69 -4.00 -35.76
N LYS A 37 -5.38 -4.93 -34.85
CA LYS A 37 -6.05 -6.25 -34.78
C LYS A 37 -6.95 -6.44 -33.56
N GLN A 38 -6.82 -5.64 -32.51
CA GLN A 38 -7.49 -5.82 -31.22
C GLN A 38 -8.14 -4.52 -30.74
N THR A 39 -8.92 -3.85 -31.59
CA THR A 39 -9.57 -2.56 -31.28
C THR A 39 -10.68 -2.67 -30.23
N SER A 40 -11.22 -3.87 -30.03
CA SER A 40 -12.25 -4.18 -29.02
C SER A 40 -11.68 -4.47 -27.62
N LEU A 41 -10.43 -4.11 -27.35
CA LEU A 41 -9.80 -4.31 -26.05
C LEU A 41 -10.60 -3.61 -24.95
N GLU A 42 -10.83 -4.31 -23.82
CA GLU A 42 -11.62 -3.81 -22.70
C GLU A 42 -10.75 -3.38 -21.51
N ALA A 43 -9.53 -3.90 -21.39
CA ALA A 43 -8.60 -3.53 -20.32
C ALA A 43 -7.16 -3.37 -20.85
N LEU A 44 -6.52 -2.29 -20.45
CA LEU A 44 -5.14 -1.97 -20.81
C LEU A 44 -4.35 -1.61 -19.54
N THR A 45 -3.31 -2.38 -19.25
CA THR A 45 -2.38 -2.15 -18.12
C THR A 45 -0.97 -1.92 -18.65
N LEU A 46 -0.40 -0.75 -18.38
CA LEU A 46 0.92 -0.35 -18.84
C LEU A 46 1.80 0.07 -17.66
N ILE A 47 3.01 -0.48 -17.59
CA ILE A 47 4.11 0.00 -16.74
C ILE A 47 5.28 0.34 -17.67
N THR A 48 5.45 1.62 -17.96
CA THR A 48 6.52 2.13 -18.83
C THR A 48 7.68 2.68 -18.00
N GLY A 49 8.91 2.43 -18.47
CA GLY A 49 10.12 2.94 -17.82
C GLY A 49 10.26 4.47 -17.92
N SER A 50 11.07 5.06 -17.04
CA SER A 50 11.31 6.52 -16.98
C SER A 50 12.07 7.09 -18.19
N LYS A 51 12.67 6.23 -19.01
CA LYS A 51 13.52 6.60 -20.15
C LYS A 51 12.89 6.31 -21.50
N CYS A 52 11.56 6.20 -21.56
CA CYS A 52 10.85 5.89 -22.80
C CYS A 52 10.57 7.14 -23.62
N TYR A 53 11.61 7.59 -24.31
CA TYR A 53 11.54 8.64 -25.32
C TYR A 53 11.61 7.98 -26.70
N TYR A 54 10.54 8.07 -27.47
CA TYR A 54 10.55 7.69 -28.89
C TYR A 54 10.93 8.95 -29.67
N GLU A 55 11.94 8.87 -30.55
CA GLU A 55 12.21 9.92 -31.51
C GLU A 55 11.04 9.96 -32.52
N ASP A 56 10.39 11.13 -32.61
CA ASP A 56 9.33 11.68 -33.49
C ASP A 56 8.40 10.81 -34.40
N ASP A 57 8.63 9.52 -34.63
CA ASP A 57 7.82 8.68 -35.54
C ASP A 57 7.35 7.31 -34.97
N ASP A 58 7.82 6.90 -33.79
CA ASP A 58 7.51 5.60 -33.16
C ASP A 58 6.64 5.73 -31.90
N LEU A 59 5.62 6.60 -31.95
CA LEU A 59 4.71 6.85 -30.83
C LEU A 59 3.79 5.66 -30.53
N LEU A 60 3.24 5.62 -29.31
CA LEU A 60 2.13 4.72 -28.99
C LEU A 60 0.87 5.22 -29.71
N ASP A 61 -0.10 4.35 -29.95
CA ASP A 61 -1.42 4.71 -30.47
C ASP A 61 -2.49 4.02 -29.64
N LEU A 62 -3.05 4.78 -28.69
CA LEU A 62 -4.23 4.35 -27.94
C LEU A 62 -5.53 4.80 -28.59
N SER A 63 -5.44 5.57 -29.67
CA SER A 63 -6.58 6.20 -30.33
C SER A 63 -7.42 5.23 -31.14
N GLN A 64 -7.06 3.95 -31.29
CA GLN A 64 -7.89 2.93 -31.98
C GLN A 64 -8.82 2.15 -31.04
N PHE A 65 -8.56 2.16 -29.73
CA PHE A 65 -9.34 1.36 -28.78
C PHE A 65 -10.65 2.04 -28.41
N ARG A 66 -11.78 1.38 -28.70
CA ARG A 66 -13.13 1.95 -28.55
C ARG A 66 -13.95 1.33 -27.41
N ALA A 67 -13.44 0.27 -26.79
CA ALA A 67 -14.16 -0.54 -25.80
C ALA A 67 -13.48 -0.57 -24.42
N LEU A 68 -12.46 0.26 -24.18
CA LEU A 68 -11.70 0.25 -22.93
C LEU A 68 -12.60 0.63 -21.75
N ARG A 69 -12.73 -0.29 -20.81
CA ARG A 69 -13.40 -0.10 -19.52
C ARG A 69 -12.42 0.13 -18.39
N ARG A 70 -11.17 -0.31 -18.55
CA ARG A 70 -10.11 -0.22 -17.56
C ARG A 70 -8.83 0.27 -18.21
N ILE A 71 -8.32 1.40 -17.73
CA ILE A 71 -7.03 1.95 -18.15
C ILE A 71 -6.16 2.07 -16.90
N SER A 72 -5.02 1.39 -16.91
CA SER A 72 -3.98 1.52 -15.91
C SER A 72 -2.69 1.90 -16.60
N TRP A 73 -2.11 3.05 -16.28
CA TRP A 73 -0.82 3.48 -16.82
C TRP A 73 0.06 4.06 -15.71
N ILE A 74 1.09 3.30 -15.35
CA ILE A 74 2.18 3.72 -14.48
C ILE A 74 3.39 4.00 -15.37
N GLY A 75 4.07 5.11 -15.17
CA GLY A 75 5.16 5.47 -16.09
C GLY A 75 4.93 6.73 -16.91
N LEU A 76 3.89 7.53 -16.62
CA LEU A 76 3.58 8.74 -17.38
C LEU A 76 4.66 9.80 -17.13
N HIS A 77 5.21 10.38 -18.20
CA HIS A 77 6.28 11.38 -18.12
C HIS A 77 6.46 12.26 -19.38
N SER A 78 6.17 11.76 -20.58
CA SER A 78 6.33 12.52 -21.84
C SER A 78 5.01 13.13 -22.31
N GLU A 79 5.10 14.25 -23.05
CA GLU A 79 3.94 14.92 -23.67
C GLU A 79 3.16 13.98 -24.60
N SER A 80 3.86 13.16 -25.39
CA SER A 80 3.23 12.18 -26.27
C SER A 80 2.37 11.16 -25.52
N HIS A 81 2.84 10.64 -24.38
CA HIS A 81 2.03 9.75 -23.54
C HIS A 81 0.74 10.42 -23.06
N PHE A 82 0.80 11.72 -22.72
CA PHE A 82 -0.38 12.47 -22.31
C PHE A 82 -1.37 12.68 -23.45
N MET A 83 -0.88 12.94 -24.68
CA MET A 83 -1.74 13.02 -25.86
C MET A 83 -2.45 11.70 -26.15
N ASP A 84 -1.72 10.58 -26.14
CA ASP A 84 -2.29 9.24 -26.35
C ASP A 84 -3.33 8.89 -25.29
N LEU A 85 -3.01 9.18 -24.03
CA LEU A 85 -3.94 9.01 -22.92
C LEU A 85 -5.20 9.87 -23.13
N GLN A 86 -5.06 11.13 -23.54
CA GLN A 86 -6.20 12.01 -23.79
C GLN A 86 -7.13 11.44 -24.86
N TYR A 87 -6.58 10.92 -25.96
CA TYR A 87 -7.39 10.28 -27.00
C TYR A 87 -8.13 9.05 -26.48
N ALA A 88 -7.44 8.19 -25.72
CA ALA A 88 -8.04 7.01 -25.12
C ALA A 88 -9.17 7.37 -24.15
N LEU A 89 -8.94 8.33 -23.26
CA LEU A 89 -9.91 8.79 -22.26
C LEU A 89 -11.13 9.42 -22.93
N LYS A 90 -10.92 10.34 -23.88
CA LYS A 90 -12.01 10.98 -24.63
C LYS A 90 -12.88 9.96 -25.36
N THR A 91 -12.25 8.96 -25.97
CA THR A 91 -12.94 7.92 -26.74
C THR A 91 -13.78 7.01 -25.85
N ASN A 92 -13.29 6.70 -24.65
CA ASN A 92 -13.86 5.68 -23.78
C ASN A 92 -14.63 6.25 -22.58
N SER A 93 -14.73 7.58 -22.47
CA SER A 93 -15.19 8.30 -21.27
C SER A 93 -16.54 7.83 -20.73
N LYS A 94 -17.50 7.54 -21.61
CA LYS A 94 -18.88 7.15 -21.24
C LYS A 94 -18.97 5.79 -20.56
N HIS A 95 -18.06 4.86 -20.85
CA HIS A 95 -18.09 3.47 -20.37
C HIS A 95 -16.84 3.07 -19.58
N LEU A 96 -15.90 3.99 -19.38
CA LEU A 96 -14.73 3.78 -18.54
C LEU A 96 -15.19 3.62 -17.08
N THR A 97 -14.73 2.54 -16.45
CA THR A 97 -15.11 2.17 -15.08
C THR A 97 -13.94 2.24 -14.11
N HIS A 98 -12.72 1.99 -14.58
CA HIS A 98 -11.51 2.03 -13.76
C HIS A 98 -10.43 2.87 -14.45
N LEU A 99 -9.87 3.81 -13.71
CA LEU A 99 -8.75 4.64 -14.15
C LEU A 99 -7.65 4.61 -13.08
N ARG A 100 -6.48 4.09 -13.44
CA ARG A 100 -5.27 4.14 -12.62
C ARG A 100 -4.17 4.88 -13.38
N LEU A 101 -3.65 5.96 -12.82
CA LEU A 101 -2.60 6.75 -13.42
C LEU A 101 -1.51 7.02 -12.39
N GLU A 102 -0.25 6.82 -12.77
CA GLU A 102 0.87 7.09 -11.88
C GLU A 102 2.05 7.73 -12.64
N TYR A 103 2.48 8.89 -12.16
CA TYR A 103 3.59 9.66 -12.73
C TYR A 103 4.90 9.19 -12.10
N VAL A 104 5.97 9.11 -12.89
CA VAL A 104 7.31 8.72 -12.37
C VAL A 104 8.06 9.94 -11.86
N ASN A 105 8.04 11.01 -12.66
CA ASN A 105 8.61 12.29 -12.33
C ASN A 105 7.50 13.33 -12.40
N GLN A 106 7.51 14.32 -11.51
CA GLN A 106 6.72 15.51 -11.76
C GLN A 106 7.23 16.12 -13.07
N PRO A 107 6.37 16.44 -14.05
CA PRO A 107 6.80 17.22 -15.19
C PRO A 107 7.48 18.47 -14.64
N ASP A 108 8.70 18.74 -15.12
CA ASP A 108 9.54 19.82 -14.62
C ASP A 108 8.74 21.14 -14.62
N VAL A 109 8.41 21.61 -13.42
CA VAL A 109 7.58 22.81 -13.22
C VAL A 109 8.28 24.04 -13.81
N SER A 110 9.61 23.97 -14.01
CA SER A 110 10.38 25.03 -14.68
C SER A 110 10.09 25.18 -16.17
N CYS A 111 9.53 24.15 -16.83
CA CYS A 111 9.11 24.21 -18.23
C CYS A 111 7.71 24.83 -18.42
N TYR A 112 6.96 24.98 -17.33
CA TYR A 112 5.57 25.44 -17.34
C TYR A 112 5.40 26.66 -16.47
N GLY A 113 6.16 27.70 -16.80
CA GLY A 113 5.88 29.07 -16.47
C GLY A 113 5.30 29.32 -15.06
N ASP A 114 6.20 29.42 -14.08
CA ASP A 114 6.21 30.59 -13.18
C ASP A 114 6.53 31.89 -13.95
N ASN A 115 6.31 31.93 -15.27
CA ASN A 115 6.14 33.15 -16.02
C ASN A 115 4.84 33.74 -15.50
N HIS A 116 4.96 34.70 -14.61
CA HIS A 116 4.66 36.12 -14.83
C HIS A 116 3.89 36.58 -16.10
N ASP A 117 3.26 35.72 -16.90
CA ASP A 117 2.11 36.08 -17.75
C ASP A 117 0.88 36.18 -16.85
N THR A 118 1.03 36.99 -15.81
CA THR A 118 -0.08 37.72 -15.24
C THR A 118 -0.48 38.78 -16.27
N ASP A 119 -1.21 38.38 -17.30
CA ASP A 119 -2.26 39.24 -17.81
C ASP A 119 -3.31 39.30 -16.69
N TYR A 120 -3.04 40.18 -15.72
CA TYR A 120 -3.87 40.57 -14.58
C TYR A 120 -5.14 41.30 -15.04
N ASP A 121 -5.66 41.02 -16.23
CA ASP A 121 -6.76 41.76 -16.85
C ASP A 121 -8.06 40.96 -16.96
N ASP A 122 -8.18 39.82 -16.26
CA ASP A 122 -9.51 39.23 -16.02
C ASP A 122 -9.73 38.82 -14.56
N ALA A 123 -9.53 39.78 -13.65
CA ALA A 123 -9.99 39.71 -12.26
C ALA A 123 -11.52 39.62 -12.11
N ASN A 124 -12.28 39.45 -13.22
CA ASN A 124 -13.72 39.23 -13.24
C ASN A 124 -14.13 37.83 -13.73
N SER A 125 -13.20 36.99 -14.18
CA SER A 125 -13.47 35.56 -14.30
C SER A 125 -13.21 34.91 -12.94
N GLY A 126 -14.21 34.26 -12.36
CA GLY A 126 -14.03 33.49 -11.11
C GLY A 126 -13.00 32.36 -11.27
N ASP A 127 -13.03 31.38 -10.37
CA ASP A 127 -12.19 30.16 -10.32
C ASP A 127 -11.97 29.38 -11.65
N GLN A 128 -12.68 29.76 -12.71
CA GLN A 128 -12.78 29.14 -14.02
C GLN A 128 -11.51 29.25 -14.89
N GLY A 129 -10.56 30.14 -14.58
CA GLY A 129 -9.30 30.25 -15.32
C GLY A 129 -8.12 29.44 -14.73
N ILE A 130 -8.17 29.19 -13.42
CA ILE A 130 -7.02 28.74 -12.62
C ILE A 130 -6.70 27.25 -12.86
N TYR A 131 -7.70 26.41 -13.11
CA TYR A 131 -7.48 24.98 -13.36
C TYR A 131 -6.73 24.69 -14.67
N TYR A 132 -6.74 25.60 -15.64
CA TYR A 132 -6.00 25.39 -16.90
C TYR A 132 -4.48 25.43 -16.70
N CYS A 133 -4.02 25.95 -15.55
CA CYS A 133 -2.64 25.87 -15.12
C CYS A 133 -2.26 24.46 -14.64
N ASN A 134 -3.24 23.59 -14.38
CA ASN A 134 -2.99 22.19 -14.04
C ASN A 134 -2.80 21.36 -15.33
N TYR A 135 -1.58 20.87 -15.52
CA TYR A 135 -1.21 20.08 -16.69
C TYR A 135 -2.03 18.79 -16.84
N PHE A 136 -2.37 18.10 -15.74
CA PHE A 136 -3.19 16.90 -15.79
C PHE A 136 -4.61 17.19 -16.30
N ALA A 137 -5.26 18.22 -15.75
CA ALA A 137 -6.57 18.68 -16.19
C ALA A 137 -6.59 19.09 -17.67
N ARG A 138 -5.55 19.81 -18.11
CA ARG A 138 -5.44 20.32 -19.47
C ARG A 138 -5.06 19.24 -20.48
N GLU A 139 -3.94 18.56 -20.27
CA GLU A 139 -3.38 17.63 -21.26
C GLU A 139 -3.98 16.24 -21.16
N ALA A 140 -4.04 15.63 -19.97
CA ALA A 140 -4.54 14.27 -19.86
C ALA A 140 -6.07 14.20 -20.02
N LEU A 141 -6.81 15.11 -19.39
CA LEU A 141 -8.28 15.11 -19.44
C LEU A 141 -8.86 15.96 -20.58
N GLY A 142 -8.10 16.90 -21.14
CA GLY A 142 -8.60 17.76 -22.21
C GLY A 142 -9.66 18.77 -21.76
N LEU A 143 -9.63 19.19 -20.49
CA LEU A 143 -10.58 20.18 -19.97
C LEU A 143 -10.30 21.56 -20.60
N LYS A 144 -11.33 22.16 -21.21
CA LYS A 144 -11.22 23.42 -21.97
C LYS A 144 -11.66 24.64 -21.15
N ARG A 145 -10.89 25.73 -21.21
CA ARG A 145 -11.17 27.03 -20.54
C ARG A 145 -12.62 27.49 -20.60
N SER A 146 -13.29 27.33 -21.75
CA SER A 146 -14.64 27.85 -22.04
C SER A 146 -15.76 26.83 -21.88
N ALA A 147 -15.47 25.55 -21.62
CA ALA A 147 -16.46 24.48 -21.57
C ALA A 147 -16.87 24.19 -20.12
N ILE A 148 -17.40 25.20 -19.45
CA ILE A 148 -18.09 25.04 -18.17
C ILE A 148 -19.60 25.03 -18.47
N SER A 149 -20.02 23.97 -19.15
CA SER A 149 -21.28 23.35 -18.75
C SER A 149 -20.90 22.42 -17.62
N LEU A 150 -20.89 22.93 -16.38
CA LEU A 150 -20.68 22.15 -15.15
C LEU A 150 -21.71 21.01 -14.97
N ASP A 151 -22.62 20.85 -15.92
CA ASP A 151 -23.69 19.86 -15.92
C ASP A 151 -23.27 18.50 -16.52
N ASP A 152 -22.19 18.42 -17.31
CA ASP A 152 -21.78 17.16 -17.96
C ASP A 152 -20.58 16.50 -17.27
N VAL A 153 -20.87 15.44 -16.50
CA VAL A 153 -19.86 14.54 -15.93
C VAL A 153 -19.09 13.83 -17.05
N MET A 154 -17.77 14.01 -17.10
CA MET A 154 -16.94 13.46 -18.18
C MET A 154 -16.92 11.92 -18.16
N PHE A 155 -16.82 11.32 -16.97
CA PHE A 155 -16.74 9.87 -16.80
C PHE A 155 -17.92 9.30 -16.01
N PRO A 156 -19.14 9.26 -16.58
CA PRO A 156 -20.36 8.93 -15.85
C PRO A 156 -20.40 7.48 -15.30
N SER A 157 -19.60 6.57 -15.86
CA SER A 157 -19.51 5.18 -15.44
C SER A 157 -18.32 4.90 -14.50
N LEU A 158 -17.52 5.91 -14.17
CA LEU A 158 -16.31 5.71 -13.37
C LEU A 158 -16.68 5.31 -11.95
N SER A 159 -16.14 4.18 -11.50
CA SER A 159 -16.37 3.64 -10.15
C SER A 159 -15.07 3.45 -9.36
N SER A 160 -13.92 3.39 -10.03
CA SER A 160 -12.61 3.23 -9.39
C SER A 160 -11.61 4.21 -9.98
N LEU A 161 -11.03 5.04 -9.10
CA LEU A 161 -10.02 6.04 -9.44
C LEU A 161 -8.79 5.84 -8.56
N SER A 162 -7.62 5.66 -9.17
CA SER A 162 -6.33 5.63 -8.48
C SER A 162 -5.35 6.60 -9.14
N LEU A 163 -4.90 7.58 -8.38
CA LEU A 163 -3.94 8.58 -8.83
C LEU A 163 -2.68 8.49 -7.96
N GLY A 164 -1.53 8.34 -8.60
CA GLY A 164 -0.21 8.31 -7.97
C GLY A 164 0.69 9.42 -8.52
N CYS A 165 1.25 10.26 -7.66
CA CYS A 165 2.14 11.36 -8.03
C CYS A 165 1.54 12.36 -9.06
N VAL A 166 0.20 12.38 -9.23
CA VAL A 166 -0.49 13.26 -10.17
C VAL A 166 -0.76 14.61 -9.50
N PRO A 167 -0.29 15.75 -10.05
CA PRO A 167 -0.58 17.07 -9.48
C PRO A 167 -2.06 17.43 -9.56
N LEU A 168 -2.69 17.75 -8.42
CA LEU A 168 -4.10 18.15 -8.34
C LEU A 168 -4.28 19.65 -8.12
N LYS A 169 -3.21 20.34 -7.70
CA LYS A 169 -3.18 21.77 -7.42
C LYS A 169 -3.84 22.58 -8.54
N ASN A 170 -4.68 23.54 -8.17
CA ASN A 170 -5.41 24.47 -9.03
C ASN A 170 -6.62 23.87 -9.78
N ALA A 171 -6.79 22.54 -9.82
CA ALA A 171 -7.87 21.88 -10.55
C ALA A 171 -8.85 21.11 -9.68
N GLU A 172 -8.76 21.22 -8.36
CA GLU A 172 -9.50 20.42 -7.40
C GLU A 172 -11.00 20.41 -7.69
N LYS A 173 -11.63 21.59 -7.78
CA LYS A 173 -13.07 21.73 -8.08
C LYS A 173 -13.47 21.18 -9.43
N ALA A 174 -12.67 21.47 -10.47
CA ALA A 174 -12.94 20.99 -11.83
C ALA A 174 -12.88 19.46 -11.89
N LEU A 175 -11.91 18.85 -11.20
CA LEU A 175 -11.76 17.40 -11.10
C LEU A 175 -12.91 16.77 -10.31
N VAL A 176 -13.38 17.40 -9.22
CA VAL A 176 -14.54 16.91 -8.47
C VAL A 176 -15.78 16.78 -9.35
N HIS A 177 -16.00 17.71 -10.27
CA HIS A 177 -17.12 17.63 -11.22
C HIS A 177 -16.87 16.64 -12.36
N ALA A 178 -15.67 16.65 -12.97
CA ALA A 178 -15.38 15.84 -14.15
C ALA A 178 -15.33 14.33 -13.85
N LEU A 179 -14.85 13.93 -12.67
CA LEU A 179 -14.50 12.55 -12.33
C LEU A 179 -15.62 11.74 -11.67
N ASN A 180 -16.88 12.22 -11.69
CA ASN A 180 -18.02 11.49 -11.14
C ASN A 180 -17.85 11.11 -9.66
N ILE A 181 -17.35 12.04 -8.82
CA ILE A 181 -16.92 11.71 -7.45
C ILE A 181 -18.01 11.03 -6.61
N SER A 182 -19.28 11.43 -6.72
CA SER A 182 -20.38 10.79 -6.00
C SER A 182 -20.64 9.34 -6.40
N GLY A 183 -20.32 8.97 -7.65
CA GLY A 183 -20.44 7.62 -8.18
C GLY A 183 -19.24 6.70 -7.87
N LEU A 184 -18.13 7.24 -7.36
CA LEU A 184 -16.94 6.46 -7.04
C LEU A 184 -17.20 5.48 -5.88
N ARG A 185 -16.73 4.26 -6.06
CA ARG A 185 -16.69 3.18 -5.05
C ARG A 185 -15.30 2.99 -4.47
N HIS A 186 -14.26 3.28 -5.24
CA HIS A 186 -12.87 3.15 -4.81
C HIS A 186 -12.09 4.40 -5.20
N LEU A 187 -11.44 5.01 -4.22
CA LEU A 187 -10.57 6.18 -4.41
C LEU A 187 -9.22 5.88 -3.79
N SER A 188 -8.16 6.07 -4.57
CA SER A 188 -6.78 5.92 -4.12
C SER A 188 -5.99 7.15 -4.53
N LEU A 189 -5.43 7.86 -3.54
CA LEU A 189 -4.59 9.04 -3.73
C LEU A 189 -3.23 8.76 -3.09
N ARG A 190 -2.19 8.68 -3.92
CA ARG A 190 -0.81 8.39 -3.49
C ARG A 190 0.12 9.51 -3.91
N GLN A 191 0.76 10.17 -2.94
CA GLN A 191 1.79 11.21 -3.15
C GLN A 191 1.41 12.28 -4.21
N CYS A 192 0.12 12.56 -4.38
CA CYS A 192 -0.42 13.59 -5.27
C CYS A 192 -0.31 14.98 -4.61
N PRO A 193 0.37 15.96 -5.23
CA PRO A 193 0.36 17.34 -4.75
C PRO A 193 -1.05 17.92 -4.64
N SER A 194 -1.37 18.57 -3.50
CA SER A 194 -2.69 19.15 -3.20
C SER A 194 -3.82 18.12 -3.01
N MET A 195 -3.51 16.88 -2.62
CA MET A 195 -4.52 15.85 -2.34
C MET A 195 -5.45 16.18 -1.17
N ASP A 196 -4.95 16.91 -0.18
CA ASP A 196 -5.67 17.39 1.00
C ASP A 196 -6.73 18.41 0.61
N ASN A 197 -6.37 19.40 -0.22
CA ASN A 197 -7.32 20.36 -0.78
C ASN A 197 -8.34 19.68 -1.67
N PHE A 198 -7.92 18.67 -2.44
CA PHE A 198 -8.85 17.88 -3.25
C PHE A 198 -9.88 17.14 -2.38
N LEU A 199 -9.45 16.47 -1.29
CA LEU A 199 -10.38 15.85 -0.35
C LEU A 199 -11.28 16.88 0.35
N ALA A 200 -10.75 18.06 0.68
CA ALA A 200 -11.54 19.15 1.26
C ALA A 200 -12.63 19.64 0.29
N GLU A 201 -12.33 19.76 -1.00
CA GLU A 201 -13.31 20.11 -2.04
C GLU A 201 -14.36 19.01 -2.24
N ILE A 202 -13.95 17.72 -2.18
CA ILE A 202 -14.90 16.59 -2.18
C ILE A 202 -15.84 16.71 -0.97
N ALA A 203 -15.31 16.94 0.22
CA ALA A 203 -16.09 17.10 1.44
C ALA A 203 -17.03 18.32 1.35
N ALA A 204 -16.56 19.44 0.79
CA ALA A 204 -17.31 20.67 0.61
C ALA A 204 -18.44 20.54 -0.42
N SER A 205 -18.35 19.59 -1.36
CA SER A 205 -19.41 19.32 -2.34
C SER A 205 -20.75 18.94 -1.68
N GLY A 206 -20.72 18.44 -0.44
CA GLY A 206 -21.89 18.01 0.31
C GLY A 206 -22.60 16.78 -0.27
N GLN A 207 -22.04 16.16 -1.31
CA GLN A 207 -22.61 14.97 -1.94
C GLN A 207 -22.32 13.74 -1.09
N ILE A 208 -23.35 12.93 -0.84
CA ILE A 208 -23.16 11.62 -0.22
C ILE A 208 -22.45 10.70 -1.23
N LEU A 209 -21.33 10.14 -0.82
CA LEU A 209 -20.48 9.29 -1.62
C LEU A 209 -20.93 7.83 -1.53
N SER A 210 -20.80 7.11 -2.64
CA SER A 210 -20.96 5.64 -2.70
C SER A 210 -19.65 4.89 -2.41
N LEU A 211 -18.71 5.56 -1.73
CA LEU A 211 -17.35 5.09 -1.54
C LEU A 211 -17.32 3.90 -0.57
N LEU A 212 -16.71 2.80 -1.01
CA LEU A 212 -16.48 1.58 -0.24
C LEU A 212 -15.03 1.51 0.26
N SER A 213 -14.08 2.00 -0.53
CA SER A 213 -12.66 1.98 -0.20
C SER A 213 -11.98 3.33 -0.43
N LEU A 214 -11.17 3.75 0.54
CA LEU A 214 -10.31 4.91 0.47
C LEU A 214 -8.87 4.52 0.82
N GLU A 215 -7.96 4.74 -0.13
CA GLU A 215 -6.52 4.71 0.13
C GLU A 215 -5.97 6.14 0.06
N TYR A 216 -5.30 6.59 1.13
CA TYR A 216 -4.69 7.90 1.21
C TYR A 216 -3.25 7.75 1.70
N THR A 217 -2.32 8.07 0.82
CA THR A 217 -0.88 7.97 1.08
C THR A 217 -0.25 9.34 0.88
N CYS A 218 0.07 10.01 1.97
CA CYS A 218 0.71 11.32 1.98
C CYS A 218 2.19 11.18 2.33
N GLY A 219 3.04 11.88 1.58
CA GLY A 219 4.45 12.05 1.95
C GLY A 219 4.62 13.14 3.01
N VAL A 220 5.86 13.56 3.26
CA VAL A 220 6.16 14.66 4.18
C VAL A 220 5.49 15.95 3.69
N SER A 221 4.44 16.41 4.37
CA SER A 221 3.75 17.67 4.10
C SER A 221 3.44 18.39 5.41
N GLU A 222 3.39 19.72 5.38
CA GLU A 222 3.23 20.58 6.57
C GLU A 222 1.76 20.78 7.03
N TYR A 223 0.77 20.18 6.35
CA TYR A 223 -0.65 20.48 6.57
C TYR A 223 -1.39 19.49 7.47
N ASP A 224 -2.45 19.98 8.15
CA ASP A 224 -3.35 19.19 9.00
C ASP A 224 -4.29 18.31 8.15
N MET A 225 -3.83 17.11 7.85
CA MET A 225 -4.55 16.14 7.00
C MET A 225 -5.78 15.53 7.69
N CYS A 226 -5.87 15.57 9.02
CA CYS A 226 -6.94 14.91 9.77
C CYS A 226 -8.30 15.53 9.44
N ALA A 227 -8.37 16.85 9.30
CA ALA A 227 -9.61 17.56 9.01
C ALA A 227 -10.24 17.17 7.66
N ALA A 228 -9.42 16.95 6.62
CA ALA A 228 -9.89 16.55 5.30
C ALA A 228 -10.47 15.12 5.32
N LEU A 229 -9.78 14.18 5.98
CA LEU A 229 -10.25 12.80 6.15
C LEU A 229 -11.54 12.72 6.97
N GLU A 230 -11.63 13.47 8.07
CA GLU A 230 -12.87 13.58 8.86
C GLU A 230 -14.03 14.17 8.05
N GLY A 231 -13.73 15.08 7.11
CA GLY A 231 -14.68 15.57 6.12
C GLY A 231 -15.30 14.45 5.29
N ILE A 232 -14.47 13.53 4.80
CA ILE A 232 -14.91 12.37 4.04
C ILE A 232 -15.75 11.41 4.88
N PHE A 233 -15.38 11.16 6.14
CA PHE A 233 -16.13 10.26 7.02
C PHE A 233 -17.60 10.67 7.19
N ARG A 234 -17.88 11.98 7.14
CA ARG A 234 -19.26 12.50 7.24
C ARG A 234 -20.10 12.23 6.00
N ILE A 235 -19.48 12.11 4.83
CA ILE A 235 -20.18 12.01 3.54
C ILE A 235 -20.07 10.62 2.88
N ALA A 236 -19.25 9.71 3.41
CA ALA A 236 -19.04 8.36 2.87
C ALA A 236 -19.58 7.26 3.81
N PRO A 237 -20.92 7.16 4.02
CA PRO A 237 -21.50 6.26 5.01
C PRO A 237 -21.31 4.76 4.73
N SER A 238 -20.93 4.39 3.50
CA SER A 238 -20.70 3.00 3.09
C SER A 238 -19.23 2.58 3.10
N LEU A 239 -18.34 3.42 3.63
CA LEU A 239 -16.90 3.15 3.65
C LEU A 239 -16.60 1.94 4.54
N THR A 240 -16.05 0.88 3.96
CA THR A 240 -15.67 -0.37 4.63
C THR A 240 -14.16 -0.53 4.74
N ASP A 241 -13.41 0.04 3.78
CA ASP A 241 -11.97 -0.13 3.66
C ASP A 241 -11.26 1.22 3.74
N LEU A 242 -10.35 1.37 4.69
CA LEU A 242 -9.61 2.62 4.90
C LEU A 242 -8.12 2.31 5.05
N PHE A 243 -7.30 2.74 4.10
CA PHE A 243 -5.87 2.48 4.07
C PHE A 243 -5.08 3.80 4.11
N LEU A 244 -4.32 4.00 5.18
CA LEU A 244 -3.65 5.26 5.46
C LEU A 244 -2.14 5.07 5.62
N LEU A 245 -1.37 5.86 4.86
CA LEU A 245 0.04 6.15 5.12
C LEU A 245 0.18 7.66 5.28
N LEU A 246 0.56 8.10 6.48
CA LEU A 246 0.63 9.50 6.85
C LEU A 246 2.06 9.88 7.28
N PRO A 247 2.52 11.12 7.04
CA PRO A 247 3.71 11.63 7.69
C PRO A 247 3.47 11.71 9.19
N GLY A 248 4.43 11.24 9.98
CA GLY A 248 4.47 11.36 11.43
C GLY A 248 5.42 12.47 11.88
N PRO A 249 5.25 12.98 13.12
CA PRO A 249 4.26 12.55 14.09
C PRO A 249 2.86 13.19 13.91
N THR A 250 1.80 12.47 14.30
CA THR A 250 0.40 12.97 14.28
C THR A 250 -0.38 12.59 15.56
N SER A 251 -1.53 13.21 15.80
CA SER A 251 -2.44 12.89 16.92
C SER A 251 -3.22 11.59 16.69
N THR A 252 -2.52 10.45 16.64
CA THR A 252 -3.07 9.13 16.28
C THR A 252 -4.27 8.71 17.12
N LEU A 253 -4.19 8.84 18.45
CA LEU A 253 -5.27 8.41 19.33
C LEU A 253 -6.55 9.25 19.10
N GLU A 254 -6.42 10.56 18.93
CA GLU A 254 -7.55 11.43 18.61
C GLU A 254 -8.17 11.09 17.26
N PHE A 255 -7.34 10.81 16.25
CA PHE A 255 -7.82 10.39 14.93
C PHE A 255 -8.59 9.05 15.00
N TRP A 256 -8.08 8.04 15.72
CA TRP A 256 -8.79 6.77 15.91
C TRP A 256 -10.10 6.95 16.66
N ARG A 257 -10.15 7.85 17.65
CA ARG A 257 -11.42 8.22 18.28
C ARG A 257 -12.37 8.85 17.28
N ALA A 258 -11.94 9.81 16.48
CA ALA A 258 -12.78 10.43 15.46
C ALA A 258 -13.35 9.39 14.47
N LEU A 259 -12.53 8.43 14.05
CA LEU A 259 -12.95 7.30 13.23
C LEU A 259 -14.01 6.45 13.94
N ALA A 260 -13.81 6.07 15.19
CA ALA A 260 -14.81 5.31 15.95
C ALA A 260 -16.13 6.08 16.12
N HIS A 261 -16.07 7.38 16.42
CA HIS A 261 -17.25 8.25 16.56
C HIS A 261 -18.02 8.44 15.25
N SER A 262 -17.36 8.30 14.09
CA SER A 262 -18.01 8.39 12.78
C SER A 262 -19.01 7.25 12.53
N ARG A 263 -18.90 6.12 13.25
CA ARG A 263 -19.73 4.91 13.11
C ARG A 263 -19.75 4.32 11.69
N LEU A 264 -18.67 4.53 10.94
CA LEU A 264 -18.50 3.90 9.65
C LEU A 264 -18.38 2.37 9.79
N PRO A 265 -18.90 1.59 8.84
CA PRO A 265 -18.86 0.13 8.87
C PRO A 265 -17.48 -0.42 8.46
N ILE A 266 -16.39 0.15 9.01
CA ILE A 266 -15.02 -0.23 8.64
C ILE A 266 -14.75 -1.66 9.07
N THR A 267 -14.33 -2.48 8.11
CA THR A 267 -13.94 -3.88 8.31
C THR A 267 -12.47 -4.12 8.01
N ARG A 268 -11.85 -3.30 7.14
CA ARG A 268 -10.44 -3.41 6.77
C ARG A 268 -9.74 -2.08 6.98
N PHE A 269 -8.78 -2.04 7.89
CA PHE A 269 -8.10 -0.80 8.27
C PHE A 269 -6.59 -0.94 8.23
N ILE A 270 -5.91 -0.03 7.53
CA ILE A 270 -4.45 0.10 7.57
C ILE A 270 -4.09 1.47 8.10
N TYR A 271 -3.18 1.49 9.05
CA TYR A 271 -2.63 2.72 9.59
C TYR A 271 -1.11 2.62 9.71
N HIS A 272 -0.43 3.44 8.92
CA HIS A 272 1.01 3.48 8.83
C HIS A 272 1.47 4.94 8.93
N GLN A 273 2.52 5.18 9.71
CA GLN A 273 3.21 6.46 9.73
C GLN A 273 4.67 6.30 9.39
N ARG A 274 5.19 7.28 8.66
CA ARG A 274 6.61 7.42 8.37
C ARG A 274 7.09 8.81 8.73
N TRP A 275 8.34 8.91 9.16
CA TRP A 275 8.93 10.16 9.63
C TRP A 275 10.38 10.25 9.21
N VAL A 276 10.93 11.46 9.24
CA VAL A 276 12.36 11.70 9.01
C VAL A 276 13.00 11.95 10.37
N SER A 277 14.01 11.16 10.74
CA SER A 277 14.80 11.42 11.95
C SER A 277 15.68 12.65 11.71
N PHE A 278 15.45 13.73 12.46
CA PHE A 278 16.24 14.96 12.40
C PHE A 278 17.26 15.05 13.56
N ASP A 279 17.85 13.94 13.98
CA ASP A 279 18.85 13.99 15.05
C ASP A 279 20.10 14.81 14.60
N GLU A 280 20.76 15.55 15.50
CA GLU A 280 21.89 16.43 15.14
C GLU A 280 23.13 15.68 14.60
N ASN A 281 23.17 14.36 14.74
CA ASN A 281 24.19 13.47 14.18
C ASN A 281 23.73 12.80 12.88
N SER A 282 22.48 13.03 12.46
CA SER A 282 21.90 12.42 11.29
C SER A 282 22.56 13.03 10.06
N SER A 283 22.85 12.16 9.11
CA SER A 283 23.38 12.57 7.81
C SER A 283 22.49 13.67 7.20
N PRO A 284 23.04 14.64 6.44
CA PRO A 284 22.23 15.54 5.60
C PRO A 284 21.32 14.81 4.59
N TYR A 285 21.39 13.48 4.53
CA TYR A 285 20.53 12.56 3.81
C TYR A 285 19.60 11.75 4.72
N ALA A 286 19.06 12.34 5.80
CA ALA A 286 18.14 11.68 6.72
C ALA A 286 17.05 10.94 5.94
N LYS A 287 17.07 9.60 6.04
CA LYS A 287 16.09 8.75 5.35
C LYS A 287 14.77 8.83 6.12
N GLU A 288 13.69 8.86 5.36
CA GLU A 288 12.37 8.58 5.90
C GLU A 288 12.31 7.11 6.31
N GLU A 289 11.74 6.81 7.48
CA GLU A 289 11.64 5.47 8.08
C GLU A 289 10.25 5.26 8.70
N ASP A 290 9.85 4.00 8.91
CA ASP A 290 8.63 3.63 9.62
C ASP A 290 8.65 4.17 11.06
N LEU A 291 7.63 4.95 11.44
CA LEU A 291 7.46 5.44 12.80
C LEU A 291 6.83 4.35 13.68
N SER A 292 7.68 3.55 14.33
CA SER A 292 7.30 2.28 14.96
C SER A 292 6.31 2.36 16.13
N ASN A 293 6.14 3.54 16.74
CA ASN A 293 5.16 3.78 17.80
C ASN A 293 3.85 4.42 17.29
N LEU A 294 3.74 4.71 15.99
CA LEU A 294 2.61 5.41 15.38
C LEU A 294 2.25 6.71 16.11
N SER A 295 3.24 7.46 16.60
CA SER A 295 3.03 8.70 17.38
C SER A 295 2.25 8.54 18.69
N LEU A 296 2.02 7.32 19.17
CA LEU A 296 1.39 7.09 20.47
C LEU A 296 2.42 7.32 21.57
N VAL A 297 2.18 8.34 22.40
CA VAL A 297 3.01 8.56 23.59
C VAL A 297 2.66 7.55 24.69
N PRO A 298 3.51 7.34 25.72
CA PRO A 298 3.22 6.37 26.78
C PRO A 298 1.86 6.56 27.45
N LYS A 299 1.42 7.81 27.61
CA LYS A 299 0.10 8.13 28.16
C LYS A 299 -1.05 7.62 27.28
N ASP A 300 -0.92 7.73 25.96
CA ASP A 300 -1.92 7.24 25.01
C ASP A 300 -2.02 5.72 25.08
N MET A 301 -0.89 5.04 25.17
CA MET A 301 -0.83 3.58 25.29
C MET A 301 -1.47 3.09 26.61
N ASP A 302 -1.15 3.74 27.72
CA ASP A 302 -1.74 3.42 29.02
C ASP A 302 -3.26 3.64 29.04
N GLU A 303 -3.75 4.60 28.24
CA GLU A 303 -5.18 4.84 28.07
C GLU A 303 -5.85 3.74 27.24
N LEU A 304 -5.26 3.38 26.10
CA LEU A 304 -5.75 2.32 25.22
C LEU A 304 -5.88 0.99 25.98
N GLU A 305 -4.86 0.61 26.74
CA GLU A 305 -4.85 -0.63 27.53
C GLU A 305 -5.98 -0.69 28.57
N LYS A 306 -6.40 0.46 29.10
CA LYS A 306 -7.45 0.56 30.13
C LYS A 306 -8.84 0.82 29.54
N ALA A 307 -8.95 1.12 28.25
CA ALA A 307 -10.19 1.59 27.64
C ALA A 307 -11.29 0.51 27.55
N GLY A 308 -10.93 -0.78 27.51
CA GLY A 308 -11.90 -1.88 27.44
C GLY A 308 -12.83 -1.75 26.22
N GLU A 309 -14.14 -1.62 26.45
CA GLU A 309 -15.13 -1.40 25.37
C GLU A 309 -15.15 0.04 24.83
N GLN A 310 -14.55 1.00 25.53
CA GLN A 310 -14.37 2.38 25.03
C GLN A 310 -13.20 2.50 24.04
N HIS A 311 -12.39 1.44 23.89
CA HIS A 311 -11.28 1.41 22.96
C HIS A 311 -11.77 1.70 21.53
N PRO A 312 -11.10 2.55 20.72
CA PRO A 312 -11.53 2.87 19.36
C PRO A 312 -11.82 1.64 18.51
N PHE A 313 -10.91 0.65 18.51
CA PHE A 313 -11.11 -0.61 17.78
C PHE A 313 -12.12 -1.57 18.41
N ALA A 314 -12.53 -1.39 19.67
CA ALA A 314 -13.65 -2.18 20.21
C ALA A 314 -15.01 -1.68 19.68
N GLN A 315 -15.06 -0.42 19.22
CA GLN A 315 -16.25 0.20 18.63
C GLN A 315 -16.37 -0.07 17.12
N ILE A 316 -15.38 -0.73 16.51
CA ILE A 316 -15.30 -1.02 15.08
C ILE A 316 -15.14 -2.53 14.89
N ASN A 317 -15.90 -3.13 13.97
CA ASN A 317 -15.88 -4.58 13.75
C ASN A 317 -14.81 -4.99 12.72
N LEU A 318 -13.53 -4.78 13.07
CA LEU A 318 -12.41 -5.02 12.17
C LEU A 318 -12.18 -6.52 11.89
N GLU A 319 -12.26 -6.90 10.62
CA GLU A 319 -11.87 -8.23 10.13
C GLU A 319 -10.41 -8.28 9.69
N CYS A 320 -9.88 -7.17 9.16
CA CYS A 320 -8.47 -7.02 8.77
C CYS A 320 -7.88 -5.75 9.38
N LEU A 321 -6.72 -5.87 10.01
CA LEU A 321 -5.99 -4.75 10.61
C LEU A 321 -4.53 -4.76 10.20
N GLY A 322 -4.03 -3.66 9.67
CA GLY A 322 -2.64 -3.48 9.26
C GLY A 322 -2.02 -2.31 9.99
N LEU A 323 -0.97 -2.53 10.76
CA LEU A 323 -0.31 -1.49 11.53
C LEU A 323 1.18 -1.42 11.16
N GLY A 324 1.64 -0.22 10.84
CA GLY A 324 3.06 0.11 10.63
C GLY A 324 3.86 0.27 11.93
N ALA A 325 3.50 -0.50 12.96
CA ALA A 325 4.09 -0.43 14.29
C ALA A 325 4.99 -1.63 14.58
N ASP A 326 5.88 -1.47 15.55
CA ASP A 326 6.62 -2.63 16.06
C ASP A 326 5.71 -3.56 16.88
N PRO A 327 5.96 -4.88 16.85
CA PRO A 327 5.12 -5.87 17.53
C PRO A 327 4.81 -5.57 19.01
N PRO A 328 5.74 -5.06 19.85
CA PRO A 328 5.41 -4.68 21.22
C PRO A 328 4.35 -3.58 21.31
N HIS A 329 4.39 -2.58 20.42
CA HIS A 329 3.36 -1.54 20.35
C HIS A 329 2.03 -2.12 19.86
N ILE A 330 2.05 -2.96 18.83
CA ILE A 330 0.83 -3.63 18.33
C ILE A 330 0.18 -4.42 19.46
N MET A 331 0.94 -5.21 20.22
CA MET A 331 0.42 -5.99 21.35
C MET A 331 -0.27 -5.12 22.40
N ARG A 332 0.27 -3.93 22.70
CA ARG A 332 -0.38 -2.97 23.62
C ARG A 332 -1.66 -2.37 23.03
N ILE A 333 -1.68 -2.10 21.71
CA ILE A 333 -2.85 -1.53 21.02
C ILE A 333 -4.01 -2.53 20.95
N ILE A 334 -3.75 -3.80 20.63
CA ILE A 334 -4.82 -4.81 20.39
C ILE A 334 -4.87 -5.93 21.43
N GLY A 335 -4.19 -5.76 22.57
CA GLY A 335 -4.08 -6.78 23.61
C GLY A 335 -5.40 -7.12 24.29
N SER A 336 -6.37 -6.20 24.27
CA SER A 336 -7.70 -6.45 24.84
C SER A 336 -8.56 -7.31 23.91
N PRO A 337 -9.20 -8.39 24.41
CA PRO A 337 -10.15 -9.20 23.63
C PRO A 337 -11.30 -8.38 23.04
N SER A 338 -11.63 -7.23 23.64
CA SER A 338 -12.68 -6.34 23.13
C SER A 338 -12.36 -5.81 21.72
N THR A 339 -11.08 -5.68 21.39
CA THR A 339 -10.58 -5.02 20.16
C THR A 339 -10.41 -5.96 18.97
N THR A 340 -10.44 -7.28 19.19
CA THR A 340 -10.06 -8.28 18.19
C THR A 340 -11.14 -9.35 17.96
N LYS A 341 -12.38 -9.13 18.43
CA LYS A 341 -13.49 -10.11 18.39
C LYS A 341 -13.70 -10.75 17.01
N SER A 342 -13.55 -9.97 15.94
CA SER A 342 -13.77 -10.38 14.54
C SER A 342 -12.50 -10.41 13.68
N LEU A 343 -11.33 -10.14 14.26
CA LEU A 343 -10.07 -9.99 13.52
C LEU A 343 -9.59 -11.34 12.97
N LYS A 344 -9.63 -11.50 11.64
CA LYS A 344 -9.21 -12.73 10.94
C LYS A 344 -7.79 -12.61 10.36
N LEU A 345 -7.41 -11.42 9.91
CA LEU A 345 -6.13 -11.16 9.27
C LEU A 345 -5.45 -9.95 9.93
N LEU A 346 -4.25 -10.15 10.46
CA LEU A 346 -3.41 -9.10 11.03
C LEU A 346 -2.16 -8.92 10.17
N HIS A 347 -1.85 -7.68 9.80
CA HIS A 347 -0.66 -7.32 9.04
C HIS A 347 0.26 -6.44 9.88
N ILE A 348 1.42 -6.99 10.25
CA ILE A 348 2.54 -6.21 10.78
C ILE A 348 3.22 -5.59 9.57
N ARG A 349 2.78 -4.39 9.22
CA ARG A 349 3.25 -3.71 8.02
C ARG A 349 4.64 -3.15 8.26
N LYS A 350 5.53 -3.39 7.31
CA LYS A 350 6.85 -2.76 7.23
C LYS A 350 7.08 -2.29 5.81
N SER A 351 7.79 -1.18 5.66
CA SER A 351 8.21 -0.70 4.35
C SER A 351 9.39 -1.52 3.83
N GLY A 352 9.38 -1.88 2.55
CA GLY A 352 10.44 -2.70 1.97
C GLY A 352 11.85 -2.11 2.15
N SER A 353 12.01 -0.79 2.05
CA SER A 353 13.26 -0.07 2.32
C SER A 353 13.84 -0.36 3.71
N ASP A 354 12.97 -0.50 4.71
CA ASP A 354 13.35 -0.61 6.12
C ASP A 354 13.59 -2.07 6.50
N MET A 355 12.93 -3.00 5.80
CA MET A 355 13.20 -4.43 5.88
C MET A 355 14.61 -4.77 5.38
N ILE A 356 15.02 -4.19 4.24
CA ILE A 356 16.34 -4.42 3.63
C ILE A 356 17.46 -3.81 4.47
N GLY A 357 17.26 -2.59 5.01
CA GLY A 357 18.22 -1.94 5.90
C GLY A 357 18.54 -2.77 7.16
N SER A 358 17.52 -3.43 7.73
CA SER A 358 17.66 -4.34 8.89
C SER A 358 18.53 -5.58 8.57
N MET A 359 18.49 -6.10 7.34
CA MET A 359 19.32 -7.25 6.94
C MET A 359 20.80 -6.91 6.77
N LEU A 360 21.12 -5.74 6.21
CA LEU A 360 22.52 -5.29 6.06
C LEU A 360 23.18 -5.11 7.43
N SER A 361 22.46 -4.55 8.41
CA SER A 361 22.92 -4.46 9.80
C SER A 361 23.17 -5.85 10.42
N ARG A 362 22.28 -6.83 10.19
CA ARG A 362 22.47 -8.22 10.65
C ARG A 362 23.70 -8.91 10.04
N SER A 363 24.03 -8.61 8.78
CA SER A 363 25.22 -9.19 8.12
C SER A 363 26.54 -8.65 8.70
N GLN A 364 26.55 -7.38 9.14
CA GLN A 364 27.74 -6.74 9.73
C GLN A 364 28.00 -7.18 11.18
N ILE A 365 26.97 -7.57 11.93
CA ILE A 365 27.12 -8.07 13.31
C ILE A 365 27.74 -9.49 13.34
N SER A 366 27.70 -10.25 12.25
CA SER A 366 28.35 -11.58 12.19
C SER A 366 29.87 -11.54 11.96
N GLY A 367 30.48 -10.34 11.92
CA GLY A 367 31.87 -10.14 11.49
C GLY A 367 32.92 -9.86 12.57
N TYR A 368 32.58 -9.80 13.87
CA TYR A 368 33.58 -9.51 14.92
C TYR A 368 33.63 -10.61 16.00
N PRO A 369 34.80 -11.24 16.24
CA PRO A 369 34.99 -12.11 17.38
C PRO A 369 35.20 -11.29 18.67
N ASP A 370 34.56 -11.76 19.74
CA ASP A 370 34.71 -11.44 21.16
C ASP A 370 35.73 -10.35 21.54
N LEU A 371 35.22 -9.26 22.10
CA LEU A 371 35.92 -8.52 23.15
C LEU A 371 34.99 -8.35 24.35
N MET A 372 35.35 -9.08 25.40
CA MET A 372 34.82 -9.04 26.75
C MET A 372 34.68 -7.59 27.24
N SER A 373 33.51 -7.26 27.79
CA SER A 373 33.34 -6.16 28.72
C SER A 373 32.42 -6.66 29.83
N ASP A 374 33.03 -6.96 30.97
CA ASP A 374 32.37 -7.32 32.21
C ASP A 374 31.33 -6.24 32.58
N SER A 375 30.10 -6.67 32.86
CA SER A 375 29.09 -5.83 33.50
C SER A 375 28.26 -6.74 34.39
N GLU A 376 28.28 -6.40 35.67
CA GLU A 376 27.81 -7.18 36.81
C GLU A 376 26.38 -7.68 36.67
N GLU A 377 26.19 -8.97 36.96
CA GLU A 377 24.89 -9.63 37.07
C GLU A 377 24.07 -9.00 38.20
N MET A 378 22.89 -8.50 37.87
CA MET A 378 21.84 -8.17 38.83
C MET A 378 20.83 -9.32 38.81
N GLU A 379 20.83 -10.13 39.88
CA GLU A 379 19.86 -11.22 40.07
C GLU A 379 18.43 -10.65 40.12
N ILE A 380 17.58 -11.09 39.18
CA ILE A 380 16.13 -10.87 39.22
C ILE A 380 15.46 -12.20 39.54
N ASP A 381 14.63 -12.15 40.58
CA ASP A 381 13.93 -13.25 41.24
C ASP A 381 12.98 -14.02 40.28
N ASP A 382 12.91 -15.33 40.51
CA ASP A 382 12.55 -16.39 39.58
C ASP A 382 11.08 -16.84 39.79
N ASP A 383 10.15 -16.48 38.89
CA ASP A 383 8.85 -17.20 38.79
C ASP A 383 7.98 -16.95 37.53
N ARG A 384 8.47 -16.29 36.47
CA ARG A 384 7.67 -16.00 35.25
C ARG A 384 8.13 -16.59 33.92
N ASP A 385 9.13 -17.48 33.92
CA ASP A 385 9.95 -17.64 32.71
C ASP A 385 10.02 -19.03 32.07
N SER A 386 9.02 -19.89 32.27
CA SER A 386 8.93 -21.15 31.51
C SER A 386 8.81 -20.88 30.00
N ALA A 387 7.96 -19.93 29.60
CA ALA A 387 7.73 -19.62 28.19
C ALA A 387 8.95 -18.98 27.50
N LEU A 388 9.70 -18.11 28.20
CA LEU A 388 10.93 -17.53 27.65
C LEU A 388 12.04 -18.58 27.55
N ARG A 389 12.15 -19.50 28.52
CA ARG A 389 13.09 -20.65 28.44
C ARG A 389 12.74 -21.56 27.27
N ASP A 390 11.47 -21.85 27.03
CA ASP A 390 11.03 -22.67 25.89
C ASP A 390 11.27 -21.96 24.54
N MET A 391 11.05 -20.64 24.48
CA MET A 391 11.42 -19.80 23.32
C MET A 391 12.94 -19.73 23.08
N LEU A 392 13.75 -19.58 24.13
CA LEU A 392 15.21 -19.55 24.04
C LEU A 392 15.77 -20.92 23.62
N ARG A 393 15.19 -22.02 24.10
CA ARG A 393 15.52 -23.39 23.67
C ARG A 393 15.14 -23.66 22.21
N ALA A 394 13.98 -23.17 21.77
CA ALA A 394 13.59 -23.23 20.37
C ALA A 394 14.57 -22.42 19.50
N ARG A 395 15.03 -21.26 19.98
CA ARG A 395 16.00 -20.40 19.29
C ARG A 395 17.42 -20.97 19.24
N GLU A 396 17.93 -21.57 20.32
CA GLU A 396 19.23 -22.26 20.31
C GLU A 396 19.26 -23.37 19.26
N ARG A 397 18.14 -24.07 19.08
CA ARG A 397 17.97 -25.06 18.01
C ARG A 397 17.89 -24.45 16.61
N LEU A 398 17.44 -23.19 16.48
CA LEU A 398 17.41 -22.44 15.21
C LEU A 398 18.76 -21.78 14.86
N SER A 399 19.58 -21.46 15.86
CA SER A 399 20.87 -20.77 15.69
C SER A 399 22.10 -21.69 15.58
N LEU A 400 21.98 -22.99 15.87
CA LEU A 400 23.13 -23.91 15.84
C LEU A 400 23.30 -24.69 14.52
N ARG A 401 24.42 -24.35 13.86
CA ARG A 401 25.23 -25.02 12.84
C ARG A 401 25.03 -24.63 11.36
N PRO A 402 26.06 -24.05 10.71
CA PRO A 402 26.27 -24.21 9.27
C PRO A 402 26.68 -25.67 9.04
N ALA A 403 25.94 -26.38 8.18
CA ALA A 403 26.33 -27.71 7.78
C ALA A 403 27.55 -27.62 6.84
N SER A 404 28.75 -27.84 7.39
CA SER A 404 29.82 -28.42 6.59
C SER A 404 29.36 -29.81 6.12
N LEU A 405 29.33 -30.01 4.81
CA LEU A 405 29.32 -31.33 4.20
C LEU A 405 30.56 -32.08 4.69
N ASP A 406 30.39 -33.01 5.63
CA ASP A 406 31.05 -34.32 5.58
C ASP A 406 30.56 -35.21 6.74
N SER A 407 30.01 -36.36 6.36
CA SER A 407 30.09 -37.64 7.06
C SER A 407 29.57 -37.73 8.52
N ALA A 408 28.34 -38.21 8.70
CA ALA A 408 28.04 -39.29 9.65
C ALA A 408 26.59 -39.77 9.54
N SER A 409 26.42 -41.04 9.20
CA SER A 409 25.19 -41.81 9.31
C SER A 409 24.77 -41.98 10.77
N SER A 410 23.57 -41.53 11.15
CA SER A 410 22.65 -42.30 12.02
C SER A 410 21.30 -41.59 12.16
N ILE A 411 20.29 -42.25 11.59
CA ILE A 411 18.89 -42.35 12.05
C ILE A 411 18.33 -41.13 12.81
N ARG A 412 17.62 -40.27 12.09
CA ARG A 412 16.39 -39.62 12.58
C ARG A 412 15.34 -39.70 11.48
N ASP A 413 14.33 -40.52 11.72
CA ASP A 413 13.14 -40.65 10.88
C ASP A 413 12.24 -39.41 11.06
N GLY A 414 11.85 -38.80 9.94
CA GLY A 414 10.53 -38.16 9.84
C GLY A 414 10.41 -36.62 9.83
N GLU A 415 11.44 -35.84 9.48
CA GLU A 415 11.20 -34.45 9.06
C GLU A 415 10.79 -34.45 7.58
N SER A 416 9.54 -34.07 7.29
CA SER A 416 9.10 -33.89 5.91
C SER A 416 9.84 -32.70 5.28
N LYS A 417 10.03 -32.71 3.96
CA LYS A 417 10.67 -31.60 3.24
C LYS A 417 10.02 -30.24 3.57
N ASP A 418 8.70 -30.23 3.71
CA ASP A 418 7.89 -29.06 4.07
C ASP A 418 8.18 -28.54 5.49
N ASP A 419 8.49 -29.42 6.45
CA ASP A 419 8.85 -29.02 7.81
C ASP A 419 10.24 -28.36 7.87
N SER A 420 11.17 -28.84 7.04
CA SER A 420 12.50 -28.25 6.90
C SER A 420 12.45 -26.86 6.26
N GLU A 421 11.68 -26.70 5.18
CA GLU A 421 11.48 -25.39 4.51
C GLU A 421 10.75 -24.39 5.41
N ALA A 422 9.74 -24.83 6.16
CA ALA A 422 9.04 -23.97 7.14
C ALA A 422 9.97 -23.43 8.24
N MET A 423 10.91 -24.26 8.72
CA MET A 423 11.89 -23.83 9.72
C MET A 423 12.90 -22.82 9.16
N VAL A 424 13.21 -22.88 7.86
CA VAL A 424 14.07 -21.88 7.20
C VAL A 424 13.36 -20.53 7.12
N GLU A 425 12.08 -20.50 6.75
CA GLU A 425 11.28 -19.26 6.72
C GLU A 425 11.18 -18.61 8.10
N LEU A 426 10.94 -19.40 9.15
CA LEU A 426 10.86 -18.88 10.52
C LEU A 426 12.17 -18.24 11.02
N ARG A 427 13.34 -18.69 10.53
CA ARG A 427 14.64 -18.10 10.88
C ARG A 427 14.84 -16.69 10.33
N LYS A 428 14.10 -16.31 9.28
CA LYS A 428 14.17 -14.96 8.72
C LYS A 428 13.48 -13.92 9.61
N LEU A 429 12.50 -14.34 10.41
CA LEU A 429 11.70 -13.43 11.24
C LEU A 429 12.54 -12.71 12.31
N PRO A 430 12.27 -11.41 12.53
CA PRO A 430 12.76 -10.71 13.71
C PRO A 430 12.26 -11.37 15.02
N ARG A 431 13.07 -11.28 16.09
CA ARG A 431 12.76 -11.91 17.39
C ARG A 431 11.43 -11.41 17.97
N ASN A 432 11.19 -10.10 17.92
CA ASN A 432 9.95 -9.48 18.37
C ASN A 432 8.73 -9.96 17.56
N VAL A 433 8.88 -10.31 16.28
CA VAL A 433 7.79 -10.87 15.47
C VAL A 433 7.49 -12.32 15.87
N ILE A 434 8.52 -13.11 16.20
CA ILE A 434 8.35 -14.48 16.73
C ILE A 434 7.61 -14.43 18.08
N GLU A 435 8.06 -13.60 19.01
CA GLU A 435 7.45 -13.43 20.34
C GLU A 435 5.99 -12.97 20.23
N PHE A 436 5.74 -11.99 19.36
CA PHE A 436 4.38 -11.52 19.06
C PHE A 436 3.51 -12.61 18.44
N SER A 437 4.03 -13.38 17.49
CA SER A 437 3.28 -14.47 16.84
C SER A 437 2.95 -15.58 17.84
N HIS A 438 3.84 -15.84 18.79
CA HIS A 438 3.59 -16.79 19.88
C HIS A 438 2.43 -16.33 20.75
N TRP A 439 2.39 -15.05 21.13
CA TRP A 439 1.25 -14.48 21.85
C TRP A 439 -0.03 -14.52 20.99
N ALA A 440 0.00 -13.96 19.78
CA ALA A 440 -1.17 -13.77 18.93
C ALA A 440 -1.89 -15.09 18.60
N PHE A 441 -1.14 -16.18 18.37
CA PHE A 441 -1.69 -17.52 18.14
C PHE A 441 -1.73 -18.41 19.40
N GLY A 442 -1.27 -17.92 20.54
CA GLY A 442 -1.29 -18.62 21.82
C GLY A 442 -2.68 -18.64 22.48
N ALA A 443 -2.74 -19.19 23.69
CA ALA A 443 -3.97 -19.32 24.47
C ALA A 443 -4.55 -17.95 24.91
N ASP A 444 -3.66 -17.02 25.27
CA ASP A 444 -4.01 -15.65 25.70
C ASP A 444 -4.00 -14.64 24.53
N GLY A 445 -3.93 -15.15 23.30
CA GLY A 445 -3.83 -14.38 22.07
C GLY A 445 -5.17 -13.95 21.50
N ILE A 446 -5.24 -13.93 20.17
CA ILE A 446 -6.40 -13.51 19.40
C ILE A 446 -7.08 -14.78 18.84
N PRO A 447 -8.21 -15.25 19.40
CA PRO A 447 -8.79 -16.54 19.01
C PRO A 447 -9.33 -16.56 17.57
N SER A 448 -9.85 -15.43 17.11
CA SER A 448 -10.41 -15.20 15.76
C SER A 448 -9.35 -15.14 14.67
N LEU A 449 -8.08 -14.92 15.03
CA LEU A 449 -6.98 -14.72 14.08
C LEU A 449 -6.66 -16.01 13.34
N GLN A 450 -6.69 -15.93 12.01
CA GLN A 450 -6.38 -17.02 11.08
C GLN A 450 -5.03 -16.80 10.42
N VAL A 451 -4.75 -15.57 10.00
CA VAL A 451 -3.54 -15.21 9.26
C VAL A 451 -2.83 -14.02 9.91
N LEU A 452 -1.51 -14.14 10.05
CA LEU A 452 -0.61 -13.04 10.39
C LEU A 452 0.36 -12.83 9.23
N ALA A 453 0.31 -11.67 8.60
CA ALA A 453 1.22 -11.26 7.55
C ALA A 453 2.29 -10.31 8.12
N TYR A 454 3.54 -10.50 7.73
CA TYR A 454 4.65 -9.62 8.07
C TYR A 454 5.39 -9.20 6.79
N GLY A 455 5.58 -7.89 6.62
CA GLY A 455 6.37 -7.32 5.53
C GLY A 455 5.64 -6.35 4.61
N ASP A 456 6.14 -6.20 3.39
CA ASP A 456 5.63 -5.30 2.35
C ASP A 456 5.12 -6.07 1.12
N PHE A 457 3.80 -6.21 1.00
CA PHE A 457 3.18 -6.96 -0.10
C PHE A 457 2.86 -6.09 -1.33
N SER A 458 3.33 -4.84 -1.35
CA SER A 458 3.16 -3.97 -2.52
C SER A 458 3.89 -4.49 -3.76
N PHE A 459 3.42 -4.05 -4.93
CA PHE A 459 4.02 -4.34 -6.25
C PHE A 459 4.26 -5.81 -6.55
N GLU A 460 3.23 -6.64 -6.37
CA GLU A 460 3.16 -8.03 -6.85
C GLU A 460 4.34 -8.92 -6.41
N GLY A 461 4.79 -8.75 -5.17
CA GLY A 461 5.84 -9.58 -4.60
C GLY A 461 7.26 -9.08 -4.85
N ARG A 462 7.42 -7.78 -5.09
CA ARG A 462 8.74 -7.11 -5.09
C ARG A 462 9.60 -7.48 -3.89
N PHE A 463 8.98 -7.63 -2.71
CA PHE A 463 9.63 -8.04 -1.46
C PHE A 463 9.23 -9.44 -1.00
N LYS A 464 8.93 -10.34 -1.95
CA LYS A 464 8.43 -11.69 -1.65
C LYS A 464 9.42 -12.52 -0.83
N SER A 465 10.73 -12.28 -0.95
CA SER A 465 11.75 -13.00 -0.18
C SER A 465 11.76 -12.62 1.30
N GLU A 466 11.27 -11.43 1.63
CA GLU A 466 11.23 -10.85 2.97
C GLU A 466 9.86 -11.00 3.63
N ASN A 467 8.81 -11.13 2.82
CA ASN A 467 7.44 -11.29 3.28
C ASN A 467 7.18 -12.69 3.83
N ILE A 468 6.48 -12.75 4.95
CA ILE A 468 6.13 -14.02 5.61
C ILE A 468 4.65 -14.00 5.97
N ILE A 469 3.99 -15.13 5.74
CA ILE A 469 2.59 -15.36 6.09
C ILE A 469 2.53 -16.56 7.04
N LEU A 470 2.00 -16.32 8.23
CA LEU A 470 1.88 -17.29 9.30
C LEU A 470 0.42 -17.63 9.57
N CYS A 471 0.19 -18.86 10.02
CA CYS A 471 -1.10 -19.33 10.49
C CYS A 471 -0.97 -20.12 11.79
N ARG A 472 -2.11 -20.33 12.46
CA ARG A 472 -2.17 -21.14 13.69
C ARG A 472 -1.79 -22.59 13.40
N GLN A 473 -1.02 -23.18 14.31
CA GLN A 473 -0.71 -24.60 14.27
C GLN A 473 -1.90 -25.41 14.82
N ALA A 474 -2.55 -26.21 13.97
CA ALA A 474 -3.58 -27.14 14.40
C ALA A 474 -2.94 -28.38 15.04
N TRP A 475 -3.08 -28.53 16.35
CA TRP A 475 -2.62 -29.68 17.11
C TRP A 475 -3.26 -30.96 16.57
N THR A 476 -2.47 -31.88 16.01
CA THR A 476 -2.96 -33.22 15.69
C THR A 476 -2.42 -34.28 16.64
N ILE A 477 -1.25 -34.10 17.25
CA ILE A 477 -0.72 -34.92 18.35
C ILE A 477 0.24 -34.03 19.18
N PRO A 478 0.12 -33.94 20.52
CA PRO A 478 1.14 -33.27 21.32
C PRO A 478 2.43 -34.08 21.24
N LYS A 479 3.40 -33.59 20.47
CA LYS A 479 4.81 -33.98 20.64
C LYS A 479 5.37 -33.12 21.76
N GLU A 480 5.99 -33.75 22.75
CA GLU A 480 6.47 -33.12 23.99
C GLU A 480 7.23 -31.79 23.76
N ASP A 481 6.89 -30.83 24.63
CA ASP A 481 7.61 -29.65 25.14
C ASP A 481 8.07 -28.49 24.25
N THR A 482 7.97 -28.45 22.92
CA THR A 482 8.43 -27.23 22.17
C THR A 482 7.76 -26.99 20.82
N THR A 483 6.43 -27.11 20.71
CA THR A 483 5.73 -26.76 19.46
C THR A 483 5.24 -25.32 19.51
N LEU A 484 5.76 -24.45 18.64
CA LEU A 484 5.24 -23.10 18.44
C LEU A 484 3.73 -23.16 18.10
N PRO A 485 2.90 -22.24 18.60
CA PRO A 485 1.46 -22.23 18.33
C PRO A 485 1.13 -21.77 16.89
N PHE A 486 2.14 -21.50 16.08
CA PHE A 486 2.05 -21.00 14.72
C PHE A 486 3.08 -21.67 13.81
N ARG A 487 2.84 -21.56 12.50
CA ARG A 487 3.76 -21.99 11.45
C ARG A 487 3.55 -21.16 10.19
N PRO A 488 4.48 -21.19 9.21
CA PRO A 488 4.21 -20.69 7.88
C PRO A 488 3.02 -21.40 7.22
N ILE A 489 2.30 -20.65 6.39
CA ILE A 489 1.24 -21.20 5.54
C ILE A 489 1.82 -22.16 4.50
N ARG A 490 1.08 -23.22 4.16
CA ARG A 490 1.47 -24.27 3.21
C ARG A 490 0.44 -24.36 2.09
N ASP A 491 0.80 -24.99 0.98
CA ASP A 491 -0.10 -25.17 -0.18
C ASP A 491 -1.41 -25.91 0.18
N GLY A 492 -1.38 -26.77 1.21
CA GLY A 492 -2.57 -27.47 1.72
C GLY A 492 -3.55 -26.59 2.51
N ASP A 493 -3.18 -25.37 2.89
CA ASP A 493 -4.00 -24.48 3.72
C ASP A 493 -4.98 -23.65 2.89
N ILE A 494 -5.83 -24.32 2.12
CA ILE A 494 -6.70 -23.73 1.09
C ILE A 494 -7.48 -22.50 1.61
N ASN A 495 -8.11 -22.61 2.78
CA ASN A 495 -8.92 -21.51 3.34
C ASN A 495 -8.10 -20.27 3.70
N MET A 496 -6.89 -20.47 4.24
CA MET A 496 -6.03 -19.36 4.65
C MET A 496 -5.37 -18.72 3.43
N MET A 497 -5.05 -19.53 2.40
CA MET A 497 -4.58 -19.05 1.11
C MET A 497 -5.66 -18.25 0.37
N GLU A 498 -6.93 -18.66 0.46
CA GLU A 498 -8.05 -17.88 -0.06
C GLU A 498 -8.19 -16.55 0.68
N LEU A 499 -8.17 -16.57 2.01
CA LEU A 499 -8.24 -15.36 2.83
C LEU A 499 -7.13 -14.36 2.48
N VAL A 500 -5.90 -14.84 2.26
CA VAL A 500 -4.78 -14.01 1.78
C VAL A 500 -5.09 -13.45 0.39
N ARG A 501 -5.50 -14.31 -0.55
CA ARG A 501 -5.76 -13.91 -1.94
C ARG A 501 -6.86 -12.85 -2.06
N GLU A 502 -7.95 -13.03 -1.32
CA GLU A 502 -9.10 -12.10 -1.27
C GLU A 502 -8.74 -10.75 -0.62
N ASN A 503 -7.62 -10.67 0.10
CA ASN A 503 -7.18 -9.46 0.81
C ASN A 503 -5.78 -8.98 0.34
N MET A 504 -5.33 -9.37 -0.86
CA MET A 504 -4.06 -8.91 -1.41
C MET A 504 -4.04 -7.40 -1.70
N ASP A 505 -5.19 -6.81 -2.02
CA ASP A 505 -5.36 -5.37 -2.18
C ASP A 505 -5.20 -4.62 -0.85
N PHE A 506 -5.60 -5.22 0.27
CA PHE A 506 -5.27 -4.72 1.62
C PHE A 506 -3.78 -4.90 1.92
N LEU A 507 -3.23 -6.10 1.78
CA LEU A 507 -1.83 -6.36 2.13
C LEU A 507 -0.84 -5.48 1.34
N GLY A 508 -1.16 -5.20 0.08
CA GLY A 508 -0.35 -4.39 -0.83
C GLY A 508 -0.64 -2.88 -0.82
N ALA A 509 -1.61 -2.42 -0.03
CA ALA A 509 -1.96 -1.01 0.04
C ALA A 509 -0.89 -0.17 0.74
N CYS A 510 -0.98 1.15 0.52
CA CYS A 510 -0.07 2.15 1.05
C CYS A 510 1.41 1.92 0.67
N PRO A 511 1.74 1.70 -0.62
CA PRO A 511 3.12 1.51 -1.04
C PRO A 511 3.93 2.79 -0.78
N VAL A 512 5.16 2.60 -0.32
CA VAL A 512 6.09 3.69 0.04
C VAL A 512 7.03 3.96 -1.13
N ASP A 513 7.60 2.89 -1.68
CA ASP A 513 8.42 2.94 -2.87
C ASP A 513 7.56 3.17 -4.12
N THR A 514 8.15 3.73 -5.17
CA THR A 514 7.54 3.75 -6.51
C THR A 514 7.88 2.45 -7.26
N ILE A 515 6.96 1.95 -8.09
CA ILE A 515 7.23 0.75 -8.91
C ILE A 515 8.29 1.02 -9.97
N VAL A 516 8.30 2.23 -10.53
CA VAL A 516 9.34 2.70 -11.46
C VAL A 516 10.30 3.59 -10.69
N LEU A 517 11.60 3.26 -10.76
CA LEU A 517 12.65 4.09 -10.14
C LEU A 517 12.75 5.44 -10.86
N LYS A 518 12.82 6.52 -10.08
CA LYS A 518 13.20 7.84 -10.58
C LYS A 518 14.67 7.78 -11.02
N SER A 519 14.93 8.09 -12.28
CA SER A 519 16.26 8.02 -12.89
C SER A 519 17.08 9.28 -12.69
#